data_AF-A0A5C2S0W2-F1
#
_entry.id   AF-A0A5C2S0W2-F1
#
_cell.length_a   1.000
_cell.length_b   1.000
_cell.length_c   1.000
_cell.angle_alpha   90.00
_cell.angle_beta   90.00
_cell.angle_gamma   90.00
#
_symmetry.space_group_name_H-M   'P 1'
#
loop_
_entity.id
_entity.type
_entity.pdbx_description
1 polymer ?
#
loop_
_entity_poly.entity_id
_entity_poly.type
_entity_poly.pdbx_seq_one_letter_code
_entity_poly.pdbx_strand_id
1 'polypeptide(L)'
;MFTDILLQGGITPARANPGYIGDTRYNDSGDLRASYLSVEVMYYVQAIKCEIGSTRGEPFTEAIHHWLEVIRLFFESTSKGSSDIQEKVARLNFPAVLVLHFGPYLAIAAAVFGEEPIAELLCCIPLQVHATNDPQIQMGERALAALRVALLSLRDRYSSIADADKRDPRADFPFRDFYVDSDRTRHEFTYEEATDDKRIFRVLEKKTGRPLYVKFTKRYSAEAHQFAHAAGFAPALLAVNKFHDWTVIVMEDTTAEYSNTMWDIKCPKEVEKGKDKNREKKGRGKASKPAVSMEAAQEQVRARLGLLHEEGFVHGDVRDVNVLVRNDDAPANRPDILIVDWDWAGRAGEVVYPRNINRQLARPADALAAEKIKAEHDLWMADRLLERVFSYA
;
A
#
# COMPACT_ATOMS: atom_id res chain seq x y z
N MET A 1 -29.30 -22.31 -16.48
CA MET A 1 -27.99 -22.30 -15.79
C MET A 1 -27.37 -20.91 -15.96
N PHE A 2 -26.60 -20.36 -15.02
CA PHE A 2 -25.98 -19.02 -15.19
C PHE A 2 -25.17 -18.92 -16.50
N THR A 3 -24.56 -20.03 -16.91
CA THR A 3 -23.92 -20.24 -18.21
C THR A 3 -24.83 -19.94 -19.41
N ASP A 4 -26.12 -20.32 -19.36
CA ASP A 4 -27.07 -20.04 -20.44
C ASP A 4 -27.40 -18.55 -20.56
N ILE A 5 -27.45 -17.85 -19.43
CA ILE A 5 -27.67 -16.39 -19.39
C ILE A 5 -26.46 -15.66 -19.98
N LEU A 6 -25.24 -16.12 -19.69
CA LEU A 6 -24.02 -15.58 -20.26
C LEU A 6 -23.90 -15.87 -21.77
N LEU A 7 -24.32 -17.07 -22.22
CA LEU A 7 -24.36 -17.46 -23.63
C LEU A 7 -25.38 -16.64 -24.42
N GLN A 8 -26.62 -16.53 -23.91
CA GLN A 8 -27.69 -15.75 -24.55
C GLN A 8 -27.40 -14.25 -24.58
N GLY A 9 -26.70 -13.73 -23.56
CA GLY A 9 -26.26 -12.35 -23.49
C GLY A 9 -25.07 -12.01 -24.39
N GLY A 10 -24.48 -12.99 -25.10
CA GLY A 10 -23.27 -12.78 -25.91
C GLY A 10 -22.05 -12.36 -25.07
N ILE A 11 -22.06 -12.69 -23.77
CA ILE A 11 -21.01 -12.32 -22.81
C ILE A 11 -19.93 -13.42 -22.74
N THR A 12 -20.26 -14.64 -23.18
CA THR A 12 -19.26 -15.70 -23.37
C THR A 12 -18.33 -15.36 -24.53
N PRO A 13 -17.01 -15.32 -24.34
CA PRO A 13 -16.10 -15.11 -25.45
C PRO A 13 -16.08 -16.34 -26.37
N ALA A 14 -15.52 -16.19 -27.58
CA ALA A 14 -15.45 -17.22 -28.60
C ALA A 14 -14.90 -18.55 -28.03
N ARG A 15 -15.70 -19.64 -28.16
CA ARG A 15 -15.46 -21.02 -27.67
C ARG A 15 -14.13 -21.24 -26.94
N ALA A 16 -14.18 -21.20 -25.60
CA ALA A 16 -13.08 -21.68 -24.76
C ALA A 16 -12.89 -23.19 -25.01
N ASN A 17 -11.67 -23.62 -25.33
CA ASN A 17 -11.34 -25.03 -25.61
C ASN A 17 -10.64 -25.63 -24.38
N PRO A 18 -11.03 -26.82 -23.89
CA PRO A 18 -10.34 -27.45 -22.76
C PRO A 18 -8.85 -27.64 -23.05
N GLY A 19 -7.99 -27.31 -22.08
CA GLY A 19 -6.55 -27.42 -22.25
C GLY A 19 -5.76 -27.43 -20.94
N TYR A 20 -4.44 -27.67 -21.09
CA TYR A 20 -3.51 -27.56 -19.98
C TYR A 20 -3.07 -26.10 -19.75
N ILE A 21 -2.90 -25.76 -18.48
CA ILE A 21 -2.40 -24.45 -18.08
C ILE A 21 -0.88 -24.49 -18.16
N GLY A 22 -0.32 -23.89 -19.22
CA GLY A 22 1.10 -24.00 -19.55
C GLY A 22 1.54 -25.45 -19.75
N ASP A 23 2.71 -25.82 -19.23
CA ASP A 23 3.24 -27.20 -19.22
C ASP A 23 2.82 -28.00 -17.97
N THR A 24 1.83 -27.52 -17.22
CA THR A 24 1.43 -28.16 -15.96
C THR A 24 0.47 -29.33 -16.19
N ARG A 25 0.34 -30.22 -15.19
CA ARG A 25 -0.66 -31.30 -15.20
C ARG A 25 -2.10 -30.83 -14.98
N TYR A 26 -2.32 -29.54 -14.75
CA TYR A 26 -3.62 -28.99 -14.40
C TYR A 26 -4.40 -28.65 -15.68
N ASN A 27 -5.61 -29.19 -15.77
CA ASN A 27 -6.51 -29.05 -16.92
C ASN A 27 -7.67 -28.12 -16.56
N ASP A 28 -8.05 -27.24 -17.47
CA ASP A 28 -9.24 -26.40 -17.36
C ASP A 28 -10.37 -26.94 -18.26
N SER A 29 -11.57 -26.39 -18.05
CA SER A 29 -12.75 -26.70 -18.89
C SER A 29 -12.83 -25.78 -20.11
N GLY A 30 -11.82 -24.92 -20.32
CA GLY A 30 -11.75 -23.91 -21.35
C GLY A 30 -11.01 -22.65 -20.88
N ASP A 31 -10.02 -22.22 -21.66
CA ASP A 31 -9.35 -20.94 -21.50
C ASP A 31 -9.38 -20.09 -22.77
N LEU A 32 -9.00 -18.82 -22.61
CA LEU A 32 -8.79 -17.90 -23.72
C LEU A 32 -7.50 -17.15 -23.53
N ARG A 33 -6.77 -17.02 -24.64
CA ARG A 33 -5.44 -16.44 -24.67
C ARG A 33 -5.37 -15.27 -25.63
N ALA A 34 -4.50 -14.33 -25.30
CA ALA A 34 -4.12 -13.21 -26.14
C ALA A 34 -2.60 -13.10 -26.15
N SER A 35 -2.01 -12.75 -27.30
CA SER A 35 -0.57 -12.51 -27.37
C SER A 35 -0.25 -11.08 -26.93
N TYR A 36 0.67 -10.94 -25.98
CA TYR A 36 1.21 -9.66 -25.54
C TYR A 36 2.72 -9.77 -25.30
N LEU A 37 3.51 -8.86 -25.86
CA LEU A 37 4.99 -8.92 -25.84
C LEU A 37 5.55 -10.28 -26.28
N SER A 38 4.93 -10.90 -27.29
CA SER A 38 5.26 -12.23 -27.81
C SER A 38 5.06 -13.38 -26.81
N VAL A 39 4.29 -13.15 -25.73
CA VAL A 39 3.87 -14.16 -24.76
C VAL A 39 2.36 -14.40 -24.91
N GLU A 40 1.95 -15.66 -24.94
CA GLU A 40 0.53 -16.03 -24.83
C GLU A 40 0.08 -15.87 -23.37
N VAL A 41 -0.81 -14.90 -23.14
CA VAL A 41 -1.37 -14.61 -21.82
C VAL A 41 -2.81 -15.07 -21.76
N MET A 42 -3.12 -15.89 -20.77
CA MET A 42 -4.50 -16.27 -20.47
C MET A 42 -5.24 -15.09 -19.86
N TYR A 43 -6.36 -14.68 -20.46
CA TYR A 43 -7.20 -13.59 -19.95
C TYR A 43 -8.56 -14.09 -19.43
N TYR A 44 -8.86 -15.37 -19.62
CA TYR A 44 -10.05 -16.03 -19.10
C TYR A 44 -9.76 -17.52 -18.91
N VAL A 45 -10.26 -18.08 -17.82
CA VAL A 45 -10.24 -19.51 -17.53
C VAL A 45 -11.57 -19.92 -16.91
N GLN A 46 -12.08 -21.06 -17.34
CA GLN A 46 -13.25 -21.70 -16.76
C GLN A 46 -12.87 -23.09 -16.27
N ALA A 47 -13.10 -23.35 -14.98
CA ALA A 47 -12.95 -24.67 -14.40
C ALA A 47 -14.26 -25.09 -13.74
N ILE A 48 -14.95 -26.07 -14.33
CA ILE A 48 -16.17 -26.64 -13.77
C ILE A 48 -15.82 -27.98 -13.12
N LYS A 49 -15.89 -28.04 -11.80
CA LYS A 49 -15.52 -29.23 -11.01
C LYS A 49 -16.62 -29.60 -10.02
N CYS A 50 -16.79 -30.91 -9.77
CA CYS A 50 -17.71 -31.44 -8.77
C CYS A 50 -16.97 -31.82 -7.48
N GLU A 51 -16.20 -30.87 -6.91
CA GLU A 51 -15.17 -31.20 -5.91
C GLU A 51 -15.35 -30.53 -4.52
N ILE A 52 -16.35 -29.66 -4.35
CA ILE A 52 -16.57 -28.98 -3.07
C ILE A 52 -16.81 -30.01 -1.96
N GLY A 53 -15.89 -30.10 -1.00
CA GLY A 53 -15.95 -31.03 0.12
C GLY A 53 -15.44 -32.45 -0.17
N SER A 54 -14.92 -32.73 -1.37
CA SER A 54 -14.53 -34.10 -1.78
C SER A 54 -13.02 -34.33 -1.93
N THR A 55 -12.17 -33.44 -1.37
CA THR A 55 -10.81 -33.70 -0.82
C THR A 55 -9.57 -33.01 -1.39
N ARG A 56 -9.54 -32.19 -2.46
CA ARG A 56 -8.23 -31.62 -2.92
C ARG A 56 -8.15 -30.18 -3.46
N GLY A 57 -9.27 -29.55 -3.82
CA GLY A 57 -9.25 -28.21 -4.42
C GLY A 57 -10.20 -27.27 -3.70
N GLU A 58 -9.67 -26.18 -3.14
CA GLU A 58 -10.49 -25.04 -2.73
C GLU A 58 -10.54 -24.07 -3.92
N PRO A 59 -11.73 -23.79 -4.50
CA PRO A 59 -11.84 -23.06 -5.77
C PRO A 59 -11.14 -21.69 -5.79
N PHE A 60 -11.14 -20.97 -4.66
CA PHE A 60 -10.47 -19.67 -4.59
C PHE A 60 -8.95 -19.81 -4.69
N THR A 61 -8.38 -20.74 -3.94
CA THR A 61 -6.95 -21.06 -3.93
C THR A 61 -6.47 -21.58 -5.29
N GLU A 62 -7.26 -22.43 -5.94
CA GLU A 62 -6.93 -22.91 -7.29
C GLU A 62 -6.95 -21.77 -8.32
N ALA A 63 -7.98 -20.91 -8.28
CA ALA A 63 -8.07 -19.76 -9.18
C ALA A 63 -6.89 -18.80 -9.00
N ILE A 64 -6.45 -18.57 -7.76
CA ILE A 64 -5.25 -17.78 -7.47
C ILE A 64 -4.01 -18.44 -8.07
N HIS A 65 -3.83 -19.76 -7.92
CA HIS A 65 -2.67 -20.46 -8.48
C HIS A 65 -2.65 -20.44 -10.02
N HIS A 66 -3.80 -20.55 -10.68
CA HIS A 66 -3.89 -20.42 -12.14
C HIS A 66 -3.45 -19.02 -12.59
N TRP A 67 -3.94 -17.98 -11.93
CA TRP A 67 -3.54 -16.60 -12.18
C TRP A 67 -2.04 -16.38 -11.94
N LEU A 68 -1.49 -16.91 -10.85
CA LEU A 68 -0.06 -16.81 -10.52
C LEU A 68 0.84 -17.53 -11.53
N GLU A 69 0.44 -18.70 -12.01
CA GLU A 69 1.25 -19.47 -12.97
C GLU A 69 1.36 -18.73 -14.31
N VAL A 70 0.28 -18.10 -14.77
CA VAL A 70 0.29 -17.25 -15.97
C VAL A 70 1.27 -16.09 -15.80
N ILE A 71 1.26 -15.44 -14.64
CA ILE A 71 2.19 -14.35 -14.32
C ILE A 71 3.64 -14.86 -14.28
N ARG A 72 3.87 -16.02 -13.66
CA ARG A 72 5.21 -16.64 -13.58
C ARG A 72 5.78 -16.92 -14.97
N LEU A 73 4.99 -17.55 -15.84
CA LEU A 73 5.36 -17.83 -17.23
C LEU A 73 5.61 -16.54 -18.04
N PHE A 74 4.80 -15.51 -17.79
CA PHE A 74 4.99 -14.20 -18.42
C PHE A 74 6.33 -13.59 -18.04
N PHE A 75 6.63 -13.47 -16.73
CA PHE A 75 7.90 -12.91 -16.27
C PHE A 75 9.11 -13.73 -16.72
N GLU A 76 9.01 -15.06 -16.71
CA GLU A 76 10.06 -15.96 -17.20
C GLU A 76 10.37 -15.67 -18.68
N SER A 77 9.33 -15.54 -19.50
CA SER A 77 9.44 -15.26 -20.93
C SER A 77 9.99 -13.86 -21.24
N THR A 78 9.63 -12.86 -20.43
CA THR A 78 10.09 -11.48 -20.63
C THR A 78 11.42 -11.17 -19.94
N SER A 79 11.94 -12.05 -19.07
CA SER A 79 13.12 -11.79 -18.23
C SER A 79 14.40 -11.41 -19.00
N LYS A 80 14.56 -11.94 -20.22
CA LYS A 80 15.71 -11.67 -21.12
C LYS A 80 15.40 -10.62 -22.20
N GLY A 81 14.26 -9.95 -22.10
CA GLY A 81 13.83 -8.92 -23.04
C GLY A 81 14.69 -7.65 -22.99
N SER A 82 14.57 -6.82 -24.02
CA SER A 82 15.22 -5.50 -24.09
C SER A 82 14.76 -4.57 -22.94
N SER A 83 15.48 -3.46 -22.72
CA SER A 83 15.11 -2.45 -21.73
C SER A 83 13.69 -1.90 -21.93
N ASP A 84 13.25 -1.72 -23.18
CA ASP A 84 11.88 -1.29 -23.53
C ASP A 84 10.82 -2.31 -23.08
N ILE A 85 11.12 -3.61 -23.21
CA ILE A 85 10.24 -4.67 -22.69
C ILE A 85 10.17 -4.59 -21.16
N GLN A 86 11.31 -4.46 -20.48
CA GLN A 86 11.33 -4.34 -19.02
C GLN A 86 10.53 -3.13 -18.53
N GLU A 87 10.62 -2.00 -19.23
CA GLU A 87 9.86 -0.79 -18.89
C GLU A 87 8.35 -1.00 -19.04
N LYS A 88 7.91 -1.67 -20.11
CA LYS A 88 6.50 -2.02 -20.32
C LYS A 88 5.99 -2.99 -19.26
N VAL A 89 6.80 -4.00 -18.92
CA VAL A 89 6.48 -5.00 -17.89
C VAL A 89 6.36 -4.36 -16.50
N ALA A 90 7.25 -3.42 -16.16
CA ALA A 90 7.23 -2.71 -14.88
C ALA A 90 5.97 -1.86 -14.64
N ARG A 91 5.12 -1.70 -15.67
CA ARG A 91 3.84 -0.99 -15.59
C ARG A 91 2.64 -1.93 -15.51
N LEU A 92 2.83 -3.25 -15.52
CA LEU A 92 1.75 -4.24 -15.48
C LEU A 92 1.48 -4.69 -14.04
N ASN A 93 0.19 -4.74 -13.67
CA ASN A 93 -0.26 -5.26 -12.36
C ASN A 93 -1.18 -6.49 -12.49
N PHE A 94 -1.29 -7.07 -13.70
CA PHE A 94 -2.09 -8.27 -14.00
C PHE A 94 -3.44 -8.39 -13.24
N PRO A 95 -4.32 -7.38 -13.31
CA PRO A 95 -5.58 -7.42 -12.58
C PRO A 95 -6.47 -8.53 -13.14
N ALA A 96 -7.02 -9.36 -12.24
CA ALA A 96 -7.96 -10.41 -12.56
C ALA A 96 -9.18 -10.29 -11.66
N VAL A 97 -10.35 -10.61 -12.22
CA VAL A 97 -11.56 -10.83 -11.43
C VAL A 97 -11.79 -12.33 -11.36
N LEU A 98 -11.82 -12.86 -10.14
CA LEU A 98 -12.06 -14.27 -9.88
C LEU A 98 -13.53 -14.45 -9.51
N VAL A 99 -14.27 -15.16 -10.37
CA VAL A 99 -15.68 -15.46 -10.15
C VAL A 99 -15.80 -16.92 -9.73
N LEU A 100 -16.22 -17.15 -8.50
CA LEU A 100 -16.31 -18.47 -7.91
C LEU A 100 -17.78 -18.83 -7.75
N HIS A 101 -18.18 -19.97 -8.29
CA HIS A 101 -19.52 -20.52 -8.09
C HIS A 101 -19.42 -21.82 -7.32
N PHE A 102 -19.93 -21.82 -6.08
CA PHE A 102 -19.87 -22.98 -5.20
C PHE A 102 -21.19 -23.20 -4.47
N GLY A 103 -21.82 -24.36 -4.71
CA GLY A 103 -23.13 -24.66 -4.16
C GLY A 103 -24.15 -23.59 -4.57
N PRO A 104 -24.87 -22.99 -3.60
CA PRO A 104 -25.83 -21.92 -3.90
C PRO A 104 -25.21 -20.51 -3.81
N TYR A 105 -23.88 -20.36 -3.85
CA TYR A 105 -23.21 -19.08 -3.70
C TYR A 105 -22.38 -18.70 -4.93
N LEU A 106 -22.40 -17.40 -5.25
CA LEU A 106 -21.53 -16.76 -6.24
C LEU A 106 -20.63 -15.76 -5.51
N ALA A 107 -19.34 -16.04 -5.43
CA ALA A 107 -18.35 -15.14 -4.86
C ALA A 107 -17.57 -14.41 -5.94
N ILE A 108 -17.25 -13.14 -5.68
CA ILE A 108 -16.44 -12.29 -6.54
C ILE A 108 -15.22 -11.85 -5.73
N ALA A 109 -14.04 -12.17 -6.23
CA ALA A 109 -12.77 -11.70 -5.72
C ALA A 109 -12.01 -10.93 -6.80
N ALA A 110 -11.05 -10.12 -6.38
CA ALA A 110 -10.12 -9.44 -7.28
C ALA A 110 -8.69 -9.84 -6.92
N ALA A 111 -7.86 -10.02 -7.95
CA ALA A 111 -6.44 -10.28 -7.80
C ALA A 111 -5.63 -9.23 -8.56
N VAL A 112 -4.54 -8.76 -7.97
CA VAL A 112 -3.62 -7.78 -8.55
C VAL A 112 -2.20 -8.15 -8.14
N PHE A 113 -1.27 -8.04 -9.08
CA PHE A 113 0.14 -8.28 -8.86
C PHE A 113 0.86 -6.95 -8.58
N GLY A 114 1.41 -6.80 -7.39
CA GLY A 114 2.29 -5.69 -7.00
C GLY A 114 3.68 -6.21 -6.65
N GLU A 115 4.27 -5.70 -5.56
CA GLU A 115 5.47 -6.31 -4.95
C GLU A 115 5.20 -7.76 -4.53
N GLU A 116 3.99 -8.00 -4.02
CA GLU A 116 3.44 -9.32 -3.71
C GLU A 116 2.10 -9.50 -4.44
N PRO A 117 1.73 -10.75 -4.77
CA PRO A 117 0.40 -11.03 -5.30
C PRO A 117 -0.66 -10.85 -4.22
N ILE A 118 -1.67 -10.04 -4.50
CA ILE A 118 -2.80 -9.80 -3.61
C ILE A 118 -4.05 -10.36 -4.27
N ALA A 119 -4.78 -11.21 -3.57
CA ALA A 119 -6.10 -11.67 -3.97
C ALA A 119 -7.07 -11.52 -2.79
N GLU A 120 -8.16 -10.81 -3.00
CA GLU A 120 -9.12 -10.47 -1.94
C GLU A 120 -10.55 -10.76 -2.37
N LEU A 121 -11.30 -11.44 -1.50
CA LEU A 121 -12.72 -11.67 -1.68
C LEU A 121 -13.49 -10.37 -1.42
N LEU A 122 -14.20 -9.88 -2.45
CA LEU A 122 -14.91 -8.60 -2.39
C LEU A 122 -16.35 -8.79 -1.91
N CYS A 123 -17.04 -9.81 -2.41
CA CYS A 123 -18.41 -10.12 -1.99
C CYS A 123 -18.78 -11.58 -2.25
N CYS A 124 -19.83 -12.05 -1.56
CA CYS A 124 -20.45 -13.34 -1.76
C CYS A 124 -21.97 -13.17 -1.87
N ILE A 125 -22.53 -13.63 -2.98
CA ILE A 125 -23.94 -13.48 -3.36
C ILE A 125 -24.62 -14.85 -3.18
N PRO A 126 -25.58 -14.98 -2.26
CA PRO A 126 -26.45 -16.15 -2.21
C PRO A 126 -27.38 -16.18 -3.43
N LEU A 127 -27.54 -17.35 -4.05
CA LEU A 127 -28.42 -17.58 -5.21
C LEU A 127 -29.77 -18.19 -4.83
N GLN A 128 -29.91 -18.62 -3.58
CA GLN A 128 -31.10 -19.20 -2.96
C GLN A 128 -31.93 -18.19 -2.15
N VAL A 129 -31.80 -16.90 -2.48
CA VAL A 129 -32.44 -15.82 -1.76
C VAL A 129 -33.95 -15.87 -1.97
N HIS A 130 -34.72 -15.82 -0.88
CA HIS A 130 -36.16 -15.73 -0.95
C HIS A 130 -36.59 -14.40 -1.58
N ALA A 131 -37.62 -14.42 -2.43
CA ALA A 131 -38.05 -13.26 -3.20
C ALA A 131 -38.46 -12.03 -2.36
N THR A 132 -38.70 -12.20 -1.05
CA THR A 132 -39.04 -11.11 -0.13
C THR A 132 -37.83 -10.52 0.61
N ASN A 133 -36.63 -11.04 0.37
CA ASN A 133 -35.41 -10.53 1.00
C ASN A 133 -34.74 -9.49 0.08
N ASP A 134 -35.40 -8.34 -0.04
CA ASP A 134 -34.95 -7.23 -0.89
C ASP A 134 -33.50 -6.79 -0.61
N PRO A 135 -33.04 -6.70 0.66
CA PRO A 135 -31.65 -6.31 0.93
C PRO A 135 -30.61 -7.24 0.28
N GLN A 136 -30.82 -8.56 0.32
CA GLN A 136 -29.90 -9.52 -0.29
C GLN A 136 -29.98 -9.50 -1.82
N ILE A 137 -31.17 -9.35 -2.38
CA ILE A 137 -31.36 -9.19 -3.84
C ILE A 137 -30.60 -7.96 -4.32
N GLN A 138 -30.80 -6.81 -3.67
CA GLN A 138 -30.11 -5.56 -4.00
C GLN A 138 -28.58 -5.66 -3.85
N MET A 139 -28.08 -6.41 -2.86
CA MET A 139 -26.64 -6.68 -2.74
C MET A 139 -26.11 -7.43 -3.97
N GLY A 140 -26.82 -8.46 -4.43
CA GLY A 140 -26.49 -9.20 -5.66
C GLY A 140 -26.52 -8.31 -6.90
N GLU A 141 -27.56 -7.49 -7.06
CA GLU A 141 -27.69 -6.54 -8.17
C GLU A 141 -26.53 -5.53 -8.21
N ARG A 142 -26.18 -4.94 -7.05
CA ARG A 142 -25.05 -4.02 -6.94
C ARG A 142 -23.74 -4.69 -7.31
N ALA A 143 -23.51 -5.93 -6.85
CA ALA A 143 -22.29 -6.66 -7.16
C ALA A 143 -22.16 -6.97 -8.66
N LEU A 144 -23.24 -7.41 -9.32
CA LEU A 144 -23.26 -7.66 -10.76
C LEU A 144 -23.10 -6.37 -11.58
N ALA A 145 -23.75 -5.28 -11.16
CA ALA A 145 -23.58 -3.97 -11.79
C ALA A 145 -22.14 -3.46 -11.66
N ALA A 146 -21.54 -3.57 -10.47
CA ALA A 146 -20.15 -3.20 -10.24
C ALA A 146 -19.19 -4.04 -11.10
N LEU A 147 -19.44 -5.35 -11.22
CA LEU A 147 -18.66 -6.22 -12.09
C LEU A 147 -18.70 -5.77 -13.55
N ARG A 148 -19.89 -5.42 -14.07
CA ARG A 148 -20.05 -4.89 -15.43
C ARG A 148 -19.24 -3.61 -15.64
N VAL A 149 -19.29 -2.67 -14.69
CA VAL A 149 -18.52 -1.41 -14.76
C VAL A 149 -17.02 -1.68 -14.69
N ALA A 150 -16.59 -2.53 -13.76
CA ALA A 150 -15.17 -2.86 -13.54
C ALA A 150 -14.55 -3.55 -14.76
N LEU A 151 -15.23 -4.53 -15.36
CA LEU A 151 -14.74 -5.23 -16.55
C LEU A 151 -14.57 -4.30 -17.75
N LEU A 152 -15.53 -3.39 -17.99
CA LEU A 152 -15.43 -2.40 -19.06
C LEU A 152 -14.27 -1.42 -18.79
N SER A 153 -14.16 -0.92 -17.57
CA SER A 153 -13.08 0.00 -17.18
C SER A 153 -11.70 -0.66 -17.28
N LEU A 154 -11.57 -1.92 -16.87
CA LEU A 154 -10.33 -2.71 -17.01
C LEU A 154 -9.99 -2.92 -18.48
N ARG A 155 -10.95 -3.32 -19.32
CA ARG A 155 -10.74 -3.49 -20.76
C ARG A 155 -10.27 -2.18 -21.39
N ASP A 156 -10.95 -1.09 -21.13
CA ASP A 156 -10.63 0.21 -21.72
C ASP A 156 -9.24 0.68 -21.25
N ARG A 157 -8.93 0.52 -19.95
CA ARG A 157 -7.62 0.88 -19.38
C ARG A 157 -6.47 0.02 -19.91
N TYR A 158 -6.70 -1.29 -20.10
CA TYR A 158 -5.66 -2.21 -20.56
C TYR A 158 -5.55 -2.26 -22.09
N SER A 159 -6.54 -1.75 -22.82
CA SER A 159 -6.48 -1.67 -24.29
C SER A 159 -5.35 -0.77 -24.82
N SER A 160 -4.98 0.27 -24.05
CA SER A 160 -3.90 1.20 -24.38
C SER A 160 -2.64 1.01 -23.52
N ILE A 161 -2.48 -0.15 -22.87
CA ILE A 161 -1.40 -0.38 -21.91
C ILE A 161 -0.01 -0.39 -22.54
N ALA A 162 0.06 -0.66 -23.86
CA ALA A 162 1.29 -0.63 -24.64
C ALA A 162 1.77 0.78 -24.99
N ASP A 163 0.90 1.80 -24.83
CA ASP A 163 1.24 3.20 -25.09
C ASP A 163 2.03 3.74 -23.91
N ALA A 164 3.36 3.57 -23.94
CA ALA A 164 4.28 3.99 -22.89
C ALA A 164 4.19 5.49 -22.55
N ASP A 165 3.66 6.32 -23.45
CA ASP A 165 3.48 7.76 -23.19
C ASP A 165 2.25 8.08 -22.32
N LYS A 166 1.37 7.11 -22.05
CA LYS A 166 0.08 7.34 -21.36
C LYS A 166 -0.01 6.79 -19.94
N ARG A 167 1.00 6.05 -19.46
CA ARG A 167 0.96 5.38 -18.16
C ARG A 167 2.12 5.78 -17.25
N ASP A 168 1.91 6.88 -16.54
CA ASP A 168 2.56 7.21 -15.28
C ASP A 168 1.52 6.92 -14.18
N PRO A 169 1.86 6.24 -13.06
CA PRO A 169 3.15 5.68 -12.67
C PRO A 169 3.31 4.18 -12.94
N ARG A 170 4.52 3.66 -12.64
CA ARG A 170 4.85 2.22 -12.66
C ARG A 170 3.96 1.41 -11.70
N ALA A 171 3.93 0.10 -11.89
CA ALA A 171 3.09 -0.84 -11.15
C ALA A 171 3.36 -0.89 -9.64
N ASP A 172 4.61 -0.63 -9.27
CA ASP A 172 5.13 -0.57 -7.90
C ASP A 172 4.74 0.70 -7.14
N PHE A 173 4.17 1.70 -7.82
CA PHE A 173 3.66 2.91 -7.19
C PHE A 173 2.13 2.99 -7.20
N PRO A 174 1.53 3.69 -6.24
CA PRO A 174 0.10 3.98 -6.28
C PRO A 174 -0.24 4.76 -7.55
N PHE A 175 -1.33 4.39 -8.22
CA PHE A 175 -1.74 5.01 -9.49
C PHE A 175 -2.13 6.49 -9.38
N ARG A 176 -2.23 7.05 -8.17
CA ARG A 176 -2.54 8.45 -7.92
C ARG A 176 -1.24 9.25 -8.02
N ASP A 177 -1.16 10.17 -8.97
CA ASP A 177 0.05 10.95 -9.32
C ASP A 177 -0.16 12.47 -9.17
N PHE A 178 -1.19 12.87 -8.42
CA PHE A 178 -1.48 14.28 -8.19
C PHE A 178 -2.14 14.54 -6.84
N TYR A 179 -2.01 15.77 -6.37
CA TYR A 179 -2.74 16.31 -5.23
C TYR A 179 -3.43 17.62 -5.58
N VAL A 180 -4.32 18.05 -4.69
CA VAL A 180 -5.04 19.33 -4.77
C VAL A 180 -4.72 20.09 -3.49
N ASP A 181 -4.23 21.33 -3.62
CA ASP A 181 -3.88 22.18 -2.48
C ASP A 181 -5.11 22.87 -1.84
N SER A 182 -4.86 23.75 -0.85
CA SER A 182 -5.91 24.54 -0.18
C SER A 182 -6.68 25.46 -1.13
N ASP A 183 -6.03 25.92 -2.20
CA ASP A 183 -6.57 26.83 -3.20
C ASP A 183 -7.31 26.09 -4.33
N ARG A 184 -7.47 24.76 -4.19
CA ARG A 184 -8.08 23.85 -5.17
C ARG A 184 -7.30 23.76 -6.48
N THR A 185 -6.02 24.10 -6.47
CA THR A 185 -5.12 23.94 -7.61
C THR A 185 -4.61 22.51 -7.66
N ARG A 186 -4.67 21.92 -8.86
CA ARG A 186 -4.14 20.57 -9.11
C ARG A 186 -2.63 20.63 -9.39
N HIS A 187 -1.90 19.80 -8.66
CA HIS A 187 -0.46 19.62 -8.76
C HIS A 187 -0.12 18.17 -9.08
N GLU A 188 0.50 17.93 -10.22
CA GLU A 188 0.93 16.60 -10.66
C GLU A 188 2.38 16.36 -10.23
N PHE A 189 2.72 15.11 -9.95
CA PHE A 189 4.05 14.71 -9.53
C PHE A 189 4.47 13.38 -10.16
N THR A 190 5.77 13.12 -10.17
CA THR A 190 6.36 11.82 -10.54
C THR A 190 6.96 11.16 -9.31
N TYR A 191 6.79 9.85 -9.20
CA TYR A 191 7.42 9.07 -8.13
C TYR A 191 8.92 8.91 -8.39
N GLU A 192 9.74 9.18 -7.36
CA GLU A 192 11.20 8.97 -7.43
C GLU A 192 11.62 7.75 -6.61
N GLU A 193 11.15 7.64 -5.36
CA GLU A 193 11.60 6.61 -4.43
C GLU A 193 10.47 6.22 -3.46
N ALA A 194 10.35 4.93 -3.16
CA ALA A 194 9.53 4.43 -2.06
C ALA A 194 10.37 4.33 -0.79
N THR A 195 9.82 4.77 0.35
CA THR A 195 10.46 4.56 1.65
C THR A 195 10.10 3.17 2.16
N ASP A 196 11.09 2.30 2.37
CA ASP A 196 10.91 0.89 2.78
C ASP A 196 9.83 0.72 3.89
N ASP A 197 8.97 -0.31 3.73
CA ASP A 197 7.88 -0.75 4.63
C ASP A 197 6.78 0.25 4.96
N LYS A 198 6.85 1.49 4.47
CA LYS A 198 5.83 2.52 4.67
C LYS A 198 5.28 2.95 3.31
N ARG A 199 3.97 3.18 3.21
CA ARG A 199 3.32 3.74 1.99
C ARG A 199 3.62 5.24 1.85
N ILE A 200 4.90 5.59 1.88
CA ILE A 200 5.48 6.93 1.87
C ILE A 200 6.44 6.97 0.68
N PHE A 201 6.27 7.98 -0.16
CA PHE A 201 6.97 8.09 -1.42
C PHE A 201 7.59 9.47 -1.54
N ARG A 202 8.85 9.53 -1.93
CA ARG A 202 9.48 10.77 -2.37
C ARG A 202 9.08 11.02 -3.81
N VAL A 203 8.57 12.21 -4.10
CA VAL A 203 8.03 12.58 -5.40
C VAL A 203 8.59 13.93 -5.84
N LEU A 204 8.61 14.16 -7.16
CA LEU A 204 8.99 15.43 -7.75
C LEU A 204 7.76 16.08 -8.37
N GLU A 205 7.42 17.30 -7.94
CA GLU A 205 6.32 18.06 -8.54
C GLU A 205 6.66 18.46 -9.99
N LYS A 206 5.79 18.08 -10.95
CA LYS A 206 6.06 18.24 -12.39
C LYS A 206 6.28 19.69 -12.83
N LYS A 207 5.59 20.64 -12.20
CA LYS A 207 5.66 22.07 -12.59
C LYS A 207 6.87 22.79 -12.01
N THR A 208 7.19 22.55 -10.74
CA THR A 208 8.18 23.32 -10.00
C THR A 208 9.52 22.59 -9.88
N GLY A 209 9.54 21.27 -10.09
CA GLY A 209 10.69 20.44 -9.75
C GLY A 209 10.95 20.37 -8.25
N ARG A 210 9.96 20.72 -7.42
CA ARG A 210 10.10 20.67 -5.96
C ARG A 210 9.96 19.22 -5.46
N PRO A 211 10.93 18.71 -4.68
CA PRO A 211 10.79 17.40 -4.04
C PRO A 211 9.83 17.48 -2.86
N LEU A 212 9.00 16.45 -2.70
CA LEU A 212 7.94 16.33 -1.70
C LEU A 212 7.86 14.90 -1.19
N TYR A 213 7.21 14.72 -0.04
CA TYR A 213 6.78 13.40 0.42
C TYR A 213 5.27 13.23 0.32
N VAL A 214 4.84 12.10 -0.24
CA VAL A 214 3.44 11.70 -0.34
C VAL A 214 3.23 10.42 0.44
N LYS A 215 2.31 10.43 1.40
CA LYS A 215 1.91 9.27 2.19
C LYS A 215 0.47 8.86 1.89
N PHE A 216 0.24 7.57 1.75
CA PHE A 216 -1.09 6.98 1.62
C PHE A 216 -1.44 6.24 2.90
N THR A 217 -2.47 6.69 3.61
CA THR A 217 -2.90 6.08 4.87
C THR A 217 -4.42 6.07 5.01
N LYS A 218 -4.94 5.13 5.81
CA LYS A 218 -6.37 5.04 6.15
C LYS A 218 -6.76 6.02 7.25
N ARG A 219 -5.79 6.42 8.08
CA ARG A 219 -6.01 7.26 9.25
C ARG A 219 -4.85 8.22 9.41
N TYR A 220 -5.18 9.47 9.69
CA TYR A 220 -4.20 10.53 9.85
C TYR A 220 -4.78 11.67 10.66
N SER A 221 -4.01 12.21 11.60
CA SER A 221 -4.38 13.44 12.30
C SER A 221 -3.74 14.65 11.63
N ALA A 222 -4.50 15.28 10.72
CA ALA A 222 -4.08 16.54 10.12
C ALA A 222 -3.98 17.65 11.17
N GLU A 223 -4.93 17.72 12.11
CA GLU A 223 -4.94 18.73 13.18
C GLU A 223 -3.70 18.65 14.08
N ALA A 224 -3.36 17.45 14.57
CA ALA A 224 -2.18 17.26 15.41
C ALA A 224 -0.88 17.58 14.64
N HIS A 225 -0.79 17.18 13.37
CA HIS A 225 0.36 17.49 12.54
C HIS A 225 0.50 19.00 12.28
N GLN A 226 -0.59 19.69 11.95
CA GLN A 226 -0.59 21.13 11.73
C GLN A 226 -0.17 21.89 12.99
N PHE A 227 -0.70 21.49 14.15
CA PHE A 227 -0.28 22.04 15.44
C PHE A 227 1.22 21.81 15.68
N ALA A 228 1.69 20.58 15.50
CA ALA A 228 3.10 20.23 15.71
C ALA A 228 4.05 20.99 14.79
N HIS A 229 3.63 21.23 13.54
CA HIS A 229 4.38 22.08 12.62
C HIS A 229 4.43 23.53 13.11
N ALA A 230 3.28 24.11 13.49
CA ALA A 230 3.21 25.46 14.02
C ALA A 230 4.03 25.65 15.31
N ALA A 231 4.10 24.62 16.14
CA ALA A 231 4.93 24.57 17.35
C ALA A 231 6.41 24.20 17.09
N GLY A 232 6.79 24.01 15.82
CA GLY A 232 8.19 23.88 15.40
C GLY A 232 8.80 22.50 15.66
N PHE A 233 8.03 21.42 15.54
CA PHE A 233 8.57 20.06 15.71
C PHE A 233 7.98 19.02 14.74
N ALA A 234 7.36 19.45 13.65
CA ALA A 234 6.98 18.58 12.54
C ALA A 234 7.22 19.27 11.19
N PRO A 235 7.43 18.50 10.11
CA PRO A 235 7.49 19.05 8.75
C PRO A 235 6.21 19.81 8.39
N ALA A 236 6.28 20.69 7.40
CA ALA A 236 5.11 21.35 6.85
C ALA A 236 4.15 20.33 6.19
N LEU A 237 2.89 20.36 6.62
CA LEU A 237 1.78 19.67 5.97
C LEU A 237 1.22 20.53 4.84
N LEU A 238 1.44 20.13 3.60
CA LEU A 238 1.10 20.91 2.41
C LEU A 238 -0.33 20.64 1.91
N ALA A 239 -0.76 19.38 1.91
CA ALA A 239 -2.11 19.01 1.49
C ALA A 239 -2.60 17.71 2.14
N VAL A 240 -3.91 17.62 2.30
CA VAL A 240 -4.63 16.41 2.73
C VAL A 240 -5.77 16.17 1.77
N ASN A 241 -5.75 15.07 1.02
CA ASN A 241 -6.78 14.74 0.05
C ASN A 241 -7.44 13.42 0.40
N LYS A 242 -8.78 13.38 0.35
CA LYS A 242 -9.53 12.12 0.41
C LYS A 242 -9.54 11.47 -0.97
N PHE A 243 -9.26 10.18 -1.01
CA PHE A 243 -9.14 9.41 -2.23
C PHE A 243 -9.68 8.00 -2.02
N HIS A 244 -10.94 7.77 -2.43
CA HIS A 244 -11.71 6.59 -2.03
C HIS A 244 -11.64 6.41 -0.50
N ASP A 245 -11.31 5.21 -0.04
CA ASP A 245 -11.13 4.90 1.37
C ASP A 245 -9.73 5.28 1.90
N TRP A 246 -8.90 5.96 1.11
CA TRP A 246 -7.56 6.40 1.49
C TRP A 246 -7.51 7.91 1.73
N THR A 247 -6.53 8.33 2.49
CA THR A 247 -6.13 9.73 2.63
C THR A 247 -4.71 9.88 2.10
N VAL A 248 -4.52 10.83 1.20
CA VAL A 248 -3.22 11.21 0.62
C VAL A 248 -2.73 12.43 1.39
N ILE A 249 -1.56 12.31 2.00
CA ILE A 249 -0.91 13.33 2.81
C ILE A 249 0.32 13.81 2.06
N VAL A 250 0.40 15.10 1.80
CA VAL A 250 1.54 15.72 1.09
C VAL A 250 2.30 16.61 2.06
N MET A 251 3.59 16.38 2.18
CA MET A 251 4.48 17.02 3.16
C MET A 251 5.72 17.57 2.45
N GLU A 252 6.36 18.56 3.05
CA GLU A 252 7.66 19.03 2.57
C GLU A 252 8.74 17.92 2.69
N ASP A 253 9.74 17.96 1.80
CA ASP A 253 10.94 17.14 1.91
C ASP A 253 11.98 17.87 2.78
N THR A 254 12.31 17.31 3.95
CA THR A 254 13.30 17.83 4.90
C THR A 254 14.59 17.00 4.92
N THR A 255 14.80 16.11 3.94
CA THR A 255 15.91 15.13 3.97
C THR A 255 17.29 15.78 3.92
N ALA A 256 17.39 16.97 3.32
CA ALA A 256 18.64 17.73 3.25
C ALA A 256 19.09 18.19 4.65
N GLU A 257 18.16 18.64 5.50
CA GLU A 257 18.45 19.11 6.86
C GLU A 257 18.36 18.01 7.92
N TYR A 258 17.68 16.89 7.63
CA TYR A 258 17.43 15.78 8.55
C TYR A 258 17.70 14.44 7.87
N SER A 259 18.97 14.02 7.79
CA SER A 259 19.31 12.77 7.10
C SER A 259 19.16 11.51 7.95
N ASN A 260 18.99 11.67 9.28
CA ASN A 260 18.99 10.56 10.22
C ASN A 260 17.78 10.58 11.14
N THR A 261 17.21 9.40 11.37
CA THR A 261 16.34 9.16 12.53
C THR A 261 17.19 8.93 13.79
N MET A 262 16.57 9.01 14.98
CA MET A 262 17.22 8.56 16.22
C MET A 262 17.67 7.09 16.13
N TRP A 263 16.94 6.24 15.40
CA TRP A 263 17.34 4.86 15.15
C TRP A 263 18.64 4.76 14.34
N ASP A 264 18.76 5.54 13.25
CA ASP A 264 19.96 5.53 12.40
C ASP A 264 21.22 5.96 13.18
N ILE A 265 21.08 6.89 14.13
CA ILE A 265 22.18 7.36 14.99
C ILE A 265 22.57 6.30 16.04
N LYS A 266 21.57 5.62 16.63
CA LYS A 266 21.75 4.58 17.66
C LYS A 266 22.34 3.29 17.10
N CYS A 267 21.96 2.96 15.87
CA CYS A 267 22.36 1.79 15.11
C CYS A 267 23.07 2.24 13.83
N PRO A 268 24.24 2.91 13.93
CA PRO A 268 24.99 3.29 12.74
C PRO A 268 25.31 2.02 11.96
N LYS A 269 25.22 2.10 10.63
CA LYS A 269 25.43 0.97 9.70
C LYS A 269 26.87 0.44 9.77
N GLU A 270 27.23 -0.28 10.83
CA GLU A 270 28.49 -1.03 10.96
C GLU A 270 28.27 -2.56 10.97
N VAL A 271 27.06 -3.06 10.72
CA VAL A 271 26.79 -4.51 10.64
C VAL A 271 25.92 -4.86 9.43
N GLU A 272 26.52 -4.88 8.24
CA GLU A 272 26.11 -5.76 7.12
C GLU A 272 27.36 -6.43 6.53
N LYS A 273 28.18 -7.08 7.39
CA LYS A 273 29.03 -8.18 6.92
C LYS A 273 28.17 -9.45 6.88
N GLY A 274 27.39 -9.58 5.82
CA GLY A 274 26.79 -10.85 5.41
C GLY A 274 25.27 -10.87 5.44
N LYS A 275 24.63 -10.46 4.35
CA LYS A 275 23.78 -11.30 3.48
C LYS A 275 23.22 -10.45 2.32
N ASP A 276 23.18 -11.07 1.15
CA ASP A 276 22.64 -10.63 -0.15
C ASP A 276 23.21 -9.40 -0.86
N LYS A 277 24.16 -9.69 -1.76
CA LYS A 277 24.82 -8.76 -2.69
C LYS A 277 23.96 -8.27 -3.87
N ASN A 278 22.63 -8.41 -3.85
CA ASN A 278 21.79 -8.13 -5.03
C ASN A 278 20.71 -7.04 -4.86
N ARG A 279 20.74 -6.26 -3.77
CA ARG A 279 19.99 -4.99 -3.73
C ARG A 279 20.95 -3.84 -4.02
N GLU A 280 20.98 -3.36 -5.26
CA GLU A 280 21.51 -2.03 -5.58
C GLU A 280 20.65 -0.97 -4.86
N LYS A 281 20.94 -0.70 -3.58
CA LYS A 281 20.41 0.47 -2.89
C LYS A 281 21.20 1.70 -3.32
N LYS A 282 20.77 2.33 -4.42
CA LYS A 282 21.19 3.67 -4.81
C LYS A 282 20.46 4.70 -3.94
N GLY A 283 21.19 5.63 -3.32
CA GLY A 283 20.66 6.99 -3.14
C GLY A 283 20.57 7.63 -1.75
N ARG A 284 20.92 6.99 -0.63
CA ARG A 284 21.08 7.76 0.62
C ARG A 284 22.49 8.35 0.68
N GLY A 285 22.59 9.68 0.47
CA GLY A 285 23.81 10.45 0.64
C GLY A 285 24.48 10.19 1.99
N LYS A 286 25.77 10.50 2.10
CA LYS A 286 26.55 10.31 3.32
C LYS A 286 25.84 10.97 4.50
N ALA A 287 25.43 10.18 5.50
CA ALA A 287 24.75 10.67 6.70
C ALA A 287 25.62 11.72 7.40
N SER A 288 25.06 12.92 7.62
CA SER A 288 25.72 13.99 8.38
C SER A 288 25.69 13.68 9.88
N LYS A 289 26.58 14.31 10.64
CA LYS A 289 26.64 14.16 12.08
C LYS A 289 25.42 14.86 12.70
N PRO A 290 24.79 14.32 13.77
CA PRO A 290 23.66 14.99 14.41
C PRO A 290 24.11 16.28 15.11
N ALA A 291 23.25 17.30 15.04
CA ALA A 291 23.48 18.61 15.67
C ALA A 291 23.42 18.56 17.21
N VAL A 292 22.70 17.59 17.76
CA VAL A 292 22.50 17.40 19.21
C VAL A 292 22.82 15.97 19.64
N SER A 293 23.09 15.77 20.92
CA SER A 293 23.25 14.41 21.47
C SER A 293 21.92 13.67 21.52
N MET A 294 21.98 12.35 21.68
CA MET A 294 20.77 11.51 21.77
C MET A 294 19.94 11.83 23.02
N GLU A 295 20.60 12.16 24.13
CA GLU A 295 19.97 12.57 25.39
C GLU A 295 19.25 13.92 25.22
N ALA A 296 19.89 14.88 24.56
CA ALA A 296 19.28 16.16 24.25
C ALA A 296 18.09 16.01 23.28
N ALA A 297 18.22 15.15 22.25
CA ALA A 297 17.11 14.83 21.35
C ALA A 297 15.92 14.21 22.10
N GLN A 298 16.18 13.27 23.03
CA GLN A 298 15.13 12.66 23.85
C GLN A 298 14.44 13.68 24.76
N GLU A 299 15.19 14.57 25.38
CA GLU A 299 14.64 15.66 26.21
C GLU A 299 13.76 16.59 25.37
N GLN A 300 14.18 16.94 24.17
CA GLN A 300 13.36 17.72 23.25
C GLN A 300 12.09 16.97 22.84
N VAL A 301 12.15 15.67 22.55
CA VAL A 301 10.95 14.86 22.26
C VAL A 301 9.95 14.95 23.41
N ARG A 302 10.40 14.78 24.67
CA ARG A 302 9.52 14.92 25.85
C ARG A 302 8.89 16.31 25.92
N ALA A 303 9.68 17.36 25.75
CA ALA A 303 9.18 18.73 25.78
C ALA A 303 8.12 19.00 24.70
N ARG A 304 8.34 18.52 23.47
CA ARG A 304 7.39 18.67 22.36
C ARG A 304 6.11 17.85 22.54
N LEU A 305 6.21 16.66 23.12
CA LEU A 305 5.04 15.86 23.50
C LEU A 305 4.24 16.56 24.61
N GLY A 306 4.90 17.23 25.56
CA GLY A 306 4.22 18.08 26.55
C GLY A 306 3.34 19.15 25.89
N LEU A 307 3.88 19.89 24.92
CA LEU A 307 3.11 20.88 24.15
C LEU A 307 1.93 20.24 23.39
N LEU A 308 2.15 19.06 22.81
CA LEU A 308 1.11 18.30 22.11
C LEU A 308 -0.04 17.91 23.06
N HIS A 309 0.31 17.44 24.26
CA HIS A 309 -0.64 17.02 25.29
C HIS A 309 -1.39 18.19 25.92
N GLU A 310 -0.74 19.33 26.10
CA GLU A 310 -1.38 20.58 26.56
C GLU A 310 -2.48 21.06 25.60
N GLU A 311 -2.28 20.89 24.29
CA GLU A 311 -3.30 21.16 23.27
C GLU A 311 -4.38 20.04 23.19
N GLY A 312 -4.25 18.98 24.00
CA GLY A 312 -5.20 17.88 24.08
C GLY A 312 -5.03 16.81 22.99
N PHE A 313 -3.90 16.79 22.29
CA PHE A 313 -3.55 15.75 21.33
C PHE A 313 -2.68 14.67 21.97
N VAL A 314 -2.66 13.47 21.38
CA VAL A 314 -1.71 12.39 21.67
C VAL A 314 -1.13 11.87 20.35
N HIS A 315 0.09 11.35 20.36
CA HIS A 315 0.78 10.83 19.17
C HIS A 315 0.51 9.33 18.95
N GLY A 316 0.70 8.51 19.98
CA GLY A 316 0.44 7.07 20.03
C GLY A 316 1.51 6.18 19.43
N ASP A 317 2.41 6.69 18.60
CA ASP A 317 3.49 5.90 17.98
C ASP A 317 4.87 6.57 18.07
N VAL A 318 5.22 7.09 19.25
CA VAL A 318 6.55 7.69 19.49
C VAL A 318 7.61 6.59 19.44
N ARG A 319 8.48 6.62 18.44
CA ARG A 319 9.55 5.63 18.22
C ARG A 319 10.79 6.32 17.68
N ASP A 320 11.95 5.71 17.88
CA ASP A 320 13.22 6.24 17.40
C ASP A 320 13.29 6.35 15.87
N VAL A 321 12.57 5.49 15.14
CA VAL A 321 12.37 5.60 13.67
C VAL A 321 11.43 6.74 13.25
N ASN A 322 10.67 7.31 14.19
CA ASN A 322 9.70 8.38 13.94
C ASN A 322 10.20 9.74 14.47
N VAL A 323 11.46 9.83 14.89
CA VAL A 323 12.11 11.08 15.32
C VAL A 323 13.29 11.35 14.40
N LEU A 324 13.20 12.41 13.61
CA LEU A 324 14.28 12.92 12.78
C LEU A 324 15.16 13.87 13.60
N VAL A 325 16.47 13.78 13.43
CA VAL A 325 17.45 14.65 14.11
C VAL A 325 18.14 15.53 13.08
N ARG A 326 18.23 16.83 13.39
CA ARG A 326 18.85 17.82 12.53
C ARG A 326 20.33 17.52 12.32
N ASN A 327 20.79 17.69 11.09
CA ASN A 327 22.21 17.59 10.76
C ASN A 327 23.00 18.78 11.35
N ASP A 328 24.25 18.57 11.73
CA ASP A 328 25.10 19.60 12.31
C ASP A 328 25.42 20.75 11.33
N ASP A 329 25.44 20.46 10.04
CA ASP A 329 25.62 21.40 8.93
C ASP A 329 24.32 22.06 8.46
N ALA A 330 23.16 21.64 8.96
CA ALA A 330 21.89 22.26 8.63
C ALA A 330 21.74 23.65 9.29
N PRO A 331 20.99 24.58 8.68
CA PRO A 331 20.76 25.92 9.23
C PRO A 331 20.29 25.90 10.70
N ALA A 332 20.92 26.71 11.55
CA ALA A 332 20.65 26.74 12.99
C ALA A 332 19.23 27.24 13.37
N ASN A 333 18.48 27.80 12.42
CA ASN A 333 17.09 28.19 12.61
C ASN A 333 16.10 27.02 12.46
N ARG A 334 16.57 25.84 12.01
CA ARG A 334 15.77 24.63 11.96
C ARG A 334 15.70 23.99 13.36
N PRO A 335 14.55 23.42 13.78
CA PRO A 335 14.44 22.67 15.02
C PRO A 335 15.44 21.52 15.13
N ASP A 336 15.97 21.21 16.30
CA ASP A 336 16.93 20.10 16.42
C ASP A 336 16.30 18.72 16.17
N ILE A 337 14.99 18.59 16.39
CA ILE A 337 14.24 17.36 16.12
C ILE A 337 12.92 17.65 15.41
N LEU A 338 12.49 16.69 14.59
CA LEU A 338 11.12 16.62 14.06
C LEU A 338 10.51 15.27 14.40
N ILE A 339 9.23 15.27 14.79
CA ILE A 339 8.42 14.07 15.00
C ILE A 339 7.55 13.85 13.76
N VAL A 340 7.55 12.61 13.27
CA VAL A 340 6.79 12.19 12.09
C VAL A 340 5.89 11.00 12.41
N ASP A 341 5.07 10.59 11.44
CA ASP A 341 4.15 9.45 11.54
C ASP A 341 2.90 9.67 12.42
N TRP A 342 2.12 10.69 12.05
CA TRP A 342 0.89 11.12 12.71
C TRP A 342 -0.35 10.25 12.43
N ASP A 343 -0.18 8.98 12.05
CA ASP A 343 -1.28 8.10 11.63
C ASP A 343 -2.19 7.70 12.79
N TRP A 344 -1.62 7.56 13.99
CA TRP A 344 -2.35 7.14 15.19
C TRP A 344 -2.75 8.31 16.08
N ALA A 345 -2.18 9.48 15.81
CA ALA A 345 -2.39 10.69 16.57
C ALA A 345 -3.85 11.16 16.51
N GLY A 346 -4.20 12.08 17.40
CA GLY A 346 -5.50 12.74 17.47
C GLY A 346 -5.86 13.16 18.89
N ARG A 347 -7.11 13.53 19.12
CA ARG A 347 -7.55 14.05 20.42
C ARG A 347 -7.52 12.97 21.51
N ALA A 348 -6.94 13.31 22.65
CA ALA A 348 -6.88 12.42 23.81
C ALA A 348 -8.27 11.94 24.19
N GLY A 349 -8.43 10.63 24.37
CA GLY A 349 -9.70 10.02 24.73
C GLY A 349 -10.63 9.65 23.56
N GLU A 350 -10.34 10.11 22.34
CA GLU A 350 -11.09 9.77 21.11
C GLU A 350 -10.37 8.73 20.25
N VAL A 351 -9.03 8.80 20.22
CA VAL A 351 -8.21 7.92 19.41
C VAL A 351 -7.87 6.60 20.10
N VAL A 352 -7.92 5.51 19.33
CA VAL A 352 -7.58 4.15 19.79
C VAL A 352 -6.45 3.51 18.98
N TYR A 353 -5.75 2.54 19.55
CA TYR A 353 -4.76 1.74 18.82
C TYR A 353 -5.41 0.86 17.75
N PRO A 354 -4.75 0.64 16.60
CA PRO A 354 -5.29 -0.21 15.54
C PRO A 354 -5.36 -1.68 15.99
N ARG A 355 -6.26 -2.45 15.37
CA ARG A 355 -6.48 -3.87 15.71
C ARG A 355 -5.24 -4.74 15.48
N ASN A 356 -4.42 -4.36 14.52
CA ASN A 356 -3.17 -5.04 14.15
C ASN A 356 -1.93 -4.40 14.80
N ILE A 357 -2.07 -3.75 15.96
CA ILE A 357 -0.93 -3.20 16.70
C ILE A 357 0.14 -4.29 16.93
N ASN A 358 1.38 -4.01 16.52
CA ASN A 358 2.48 -4.94 16.74
C ASN A 358 2.86 -4.99 18.23
N ARG A 359 2.67 -6.16 18.85
CA ARG A 359 2.95 -6.42 20.27
C ARG A 359 4.39 -6.89 20.55
N GLN A 360 5.18 -7.15 19.51
CA GLN A 360 6.60 -7.47 19.66
C GLN A 360 7.43 -6.21 19.94
N LEU A 361 6.94 -5.04 19.54
CA LEU A 361 7.52 -3.76 19.91
C LEU A 361 7.16 -3.43 21.36
N ALA A 362 8.16 -2.97 22.13
CA ALA A 362 7.96 -2.54 23.51
C ALA A 362 6.94 -1.38 23.57
N ARG A 363 5.88 -1.57 24.33
CA ARG A 363 4.79 -0.61 24.53
C ARG A 363 4.29 -0.66 25.99
N PRO A 364 3.60 0.39 26.47
CA PRO A 364 2.91 0.33 27.77
C PRO A 364 1.99 -0.89 27.85
N ALA A 365 1.87 -1.50 29.03
CA ALA A 365 1.13 -2.75 29.20
C ALA A 365 -0.36 -2.63 28.84
N ASP A 366 -0.93 -1.44 28.97
CA ASP A 366 -2.33 -1.12 28.64
C ASP A 366 -2.51 -0.54 27.22
N ALA A 367 -1.45 -0.44 26.41
CA ALA A 367 -1.52 -0.07 25.00
C ALA A 367 -1.91 -1.28 24.13
N LEU A 368 -3.18 -1.71 24.24
CA LEU A 368 -3.72 -2.88 23.55
C LEU A 368 -4.54 -2.51 22.30
N ALA A 369 -4.80 -3.49 21.45
CA ALA A 369 -5.64 -3.33 20.27
C ALA A 369 -7.02 -2.75 20.63
N ALA A 370 -7.44 -1.70 19.92
CA ALA A 370 -8.68 -0.96 20.15
C ALA A 370 -8.80 -0.23 21.50
N GLU A 371 -7.74 -0.21 22.33
CA GLU A 371 -7.70 0.63 23.54
C GLU A 371 -7.33 2.07 23.22
N LYS A 372 -7.75 2.99 24.09
CA LYS A 372 -7.47 4.43 23.94
C LYS A 372 -5.98 4.72 24.02
N ILE A 373 -5.53 5.59 23.14
CA ILE A 373 -4.18 6.16 23.19
C ILE A 373 -4.18 7.28 24.23
N LYS A 374 -3.20 7.27 25.12
CA LYS A 374 -3.09 8.22 26.24
C LYS A 374 -1.77 8.97 26.23
N ALA A 375 -1.72 10.13 26.86
CA ALA A 375 -0.52 10.94 27.00
C ALA A 375 0.62 10.18 27.72
N GLU A 376 0.27 9.35 28.72
CA GLU A 376 1.22 8.51 29.45
C GLU A 376 1.87 7.48 28.53
N HIS A 377 1.18 7.04 27.47
CA HIS A 377 1.77 6.13 26.50
C HIS A 377 2.90 6.79 25.72
N ASP A 378 2.70 8.03 25.28
CA ASP A 378 3.70 8.83 24.57
C ASP A 378 4.93 9.07 25.43
N LEU A 379 4.74 9.47 26.69
CA LEU A 379 5.85 9.73 27.63
C LEU A 379 6.62 8.44 27.94
N TRP A 380 5.92 7.33 28.17
CA TRP A 380 6.55 6.04 28.41
C TRP A 380 7.42 5.59 27.24
N MET A 381 6.96 5.83 26.00
CA MET A 381 7.72 5.54 24.79
C MET A 381 8.89 6.50 24.61
N ALA A 382 8.70 7.80 24.88
CA ALA A 382 9.76 8.81 24.84
C ALA A 382 10.90 8.48 25.80
N ASP A 383 10.58 7.99 27.00
CA ASP A 383 11.57 7.57 28.01
C ASP A 383 12.48 6.43 27.55
N ARG A 384 12.03 5.63 26.57
CA ARG A 384 12.72 4.43 26.10
C ARG A 384 13.39 4.58 24.75
N LEU A 385 13.37 5.77 24.16
CA LEU A 385 14.02 6.02 22.87
C LEU A 385 15.51 5.64 22.86
N LEU A 386 16.20 5.80 24.00
CA LEU A 386 17.61 5.46 24.14
C LEU A 386 17.86 3.97 24.40
N GLU A 387 16.86 3.20 24.84
CA GLU A 387 17.01 1.79 25.17
C GLU A 387 17.24 0.95 23.90
N ARG A 388 18.32 0.17 23.84
CA ARG A 388 18.53 -0.80 22.75
C ARG A 388 17.58 -1.99 22.91
N VAL A 389 16.35 -1.84 22.43
CA VAL A 389 15.40 -2.95 22.36
C VAL A 389 15.80 -3.82 21.17
N PHE A 390 16.41 -4.98 21.45
CA PHE A 390 16.67 -6.02 20.45
C PHE A 390 15.34 -6.70 20.06
N SER A 391 14.52 -6.03 19.24
CA SER A 391 13.31 -6.65 18.70
C SER A 391 12.97 -6.08 17.33
N TYR A 392 13.85 -6.34 16.37
CA TYR A 392 13.52 -6.36 14.95
C TYR A 392 14.14 -7.64 14.39
N ALA A 393 13.35 -8.72 14.39
CA ALA A 393 13.64 -9.96 13.69
C ALA A 393 12.51 -10.20 12.69
#